data_AF-A0A953Y0W2-F1
#
_entry.id   AF-A0A953Y0W2-F1
#
_cell.length_a   1.000
_cell.length_b   1.000
_cell.length_c   1.000
_cell.angle_alpha   90.00
_cell.angle_beta   90.00
_cell.angle_gamma   90.00
#
_symmetry.space_group_name_H-M   'P 1'
#
loop_
_entity.id
_entity.type
_entity.pdbx_description
1 polymer ?
#
loop_
_entity_poly.entity_id
_entity_poly.type
_entity_poly.pdbx_seq_one_letter_code
_entity_poly.pdbx_strand_id
1 'polypeptide(L)'
;MDPLDRLYADVDEGAGRLHAQHAASLACARGCADCCVDGITVFEVEAARIRAQHGALLAAGEPHPEGACAFLDGERACRIYADRPYVCRTQGLPLRWLDELEGQTVEYRDVCPLNEAVGLEGLPATACWSLGPVEARLQALQRGASGDLRRVPLRALFAGADGSE
;
A
#
# COMPACT_ATOMS: atom_id res chain seq x y z
N MET A 1 20.53 1.23 8.92
CA MET A 1 19.19 1.45 8.32
C MET A 1 18.59 0.07 8.11
N ASP A 2 17.39 -0.15 8.62
CA ASP A 2 16.65 -1.40 8.45
C ASP A 2 16.38 -1.66 6.94
N PRO A 3 16.53 -2.90 6.42
CA PRO A 3 16.23 -3.18 5.02
C PRO A 3 14.82 -2.76 4.56
N LEU A 4 13.81 -2.84 5.45
CA LEU A 4 12.46 -2.37 5.15
C LEU A 4 12.40 -0.82 5.07
N ASP A 5 13.08 -0.10 5.97
CA ASP A 5 13.24 1.37 5.86
C ASP A 5 13.82 1.76 4.49
N ARG A 6 14.86 1.05 4.04
CA ARG A 6 15.49 1.33 2.75
C ARG A 6 14.55 1.06 1.58
N LEU A 7 13.78 -0.02 1.64
CA LEU A 7 12.75 -0.31 0.64
C LEU A 7 11.72 0.82 0.59
N TYR A 8 11.23 1.29 1.73
CA TYR A 8 10.27 2.39 1.79
C TYR A 8 10.85 3.71 1.30
N ALA A 9 12.11 4.02 1.60
CA ALA A 9 12.77 5.20 1.05
C ALA A 9 12.81 5.18 -0.49
N ASP A 10 13.17 4.04 -1.09
CA ASP A 10 13.16 3.88 -2.55
C ASP A 10 11.73 4.00 -3.13
N VAL A 11 10.73 3.46 -2.41
CA VAL A 11 9.32 3.56 -2.79
C VAL A 11 8.85 5.00 -2.75
N ASP A 12 9.11 5.72 -1.67
CA ASP A 12 8.70 7.10 -1.50
C ASP A 12 9.37 8.01 -2.53
N GLU A 13 10.65 7.78 -2.83
CA GLU A 13 11.36 8.52 -3.86
C GLU A 13 10.73 8.29 -5.25
N GLY A 14 10.50 7.03 -5.63
CA GLY A 14 9.92 6.71 -6.93
C GLY A 14 8.45 7.13 -7.05
N ALA A 15 7.66 6.94 -6.01
CA ALA A 15 6.28 7.41 -5.92
C ALA A 15 6.22 8.94 -6.00
N GLY A 16 7.13 9.64 -5.32
CA GLY A 16 7.25 11.10 -5.37
C GLY A 16 7.57 11.62 -6.76
N ARG A 17 8.45 10.95 -7.51
CA ARG A 17 8.73 11.30 -8.91
C ARG A 17 7.50 11.15 -9.80
N LEU A 18 6.77 10.04 -9.69
CA LEU A 18 5.54 9.83 -10.46
C LEU A 18 4.44 10.81 -10.06
N HIS A 19 4.34 11.11 -8.76
CA HIS A 19 3.40 12.11 -8.26
C HIS A 19 3.69 13.48 -8.88
N ALA A 20 4.95 13.91 -8.88
CA ALA A 20 5.36 15.17 -9.51
C ALA A 20 5.11 15.17 -11.02
N GLN A 21 5.38 14.05 -11.70
CA GLN A 21 5.14 13.90 -13.14
C GLN A 21 3.65 14.04 -13.50
N HIS A 22 2.75 13.54 -12.65
CA HIS A 22 1.31 13.52 -12.88
C HIS A 22 0.54 14.56 -12.04
N ALA A 23 1.23 15.54 -11.47
CA ALA A 23 0.66 16.47 -10.48
C ALA A 23 -0.56 17.25 -10.98
N ALA A 24 -0.68 17.47 -12.30
CA ALA A 24 -1.83 18.14 -12.90
C ALA A 24 -3.10 17.26 -12.96
N SER A 25 -2.96 15.94 -12.88
CA SER A 25 -4.04 14.97 -13.07
C SER A 25 -4.29 14.08 -11.85
N LEU A 26 -3.38 14.03 -10.87
CA LEU A 26 -3.55 13.26 -9.65
C LEU A 26 -4.31 14.04 -8.58
N ALA A 27 -5.37 13.43 -8.06
CA ALA A 27 -6.14 13.89 -6.90
C ALA A 27 -5.70 13.22 -5.57
N CYS A 28 -4.83 12.21 -5.63
CA CYS A 28 -4.41 11.46 -4.43
C CYS A 28 -3.59 12.34 -3.48
N ALA A 29 -4.08 12.55 -2.26
CA ALA A 29 -3.38 13.27 -1.19
C ALA A 29 -3.80 12.74 0.18
N ARG A 30 -3.18 13.22 1.27
CA ARG A 30 -3.67 12.93 2.62
C ARG A 30 -5.12 13.42 2.75
N GLY A 31 -6.00 12.53 3.24
CA GLY A 31 -7.45 12.80 3.32
C GLY A 31 -8.24 12.26 2.12
N CYS A 32 -7.59 11.88 1.02
CA CYS A 32 -8.20 11.00 0.03
C CYS A 32 -8.26 9.57 0.62
N ALA A 33 -9.47 9.04 0.77
CA ALA A 33 -9.71 7.77 1.47
C ALA A 33 -10.46 6.74 0.59
N ASP A 34 -10.58 6.97 -0.71
CA ASP A 34 -11.33 6.09 -1.61
C ASP A 34 -10.64 4.74 -1.82
N CYS A 35 -9.30 4.69 -1.74
CA CYS A 35 -8.54 3.45 -1.73
C CYS A 35 -8.35 2.85 -0.33
N CYS A 36 -8.81 3.53 0.73
CA CYS A 36 -8.71 3.08 2.12
C CYS A 36 -9.87 2.14 2.46
N VAL A 37 -9.89 1.00 1.80
CA VAL A 37 -10.87 -0.08 1.99
C VAL A 37 -10.43 -1.07 3.07
N ASP A 38 -11.38 -1.87 3.53
CA ASP A 38 -11.10 -2.97 4.44
C ASP A 38 -10.45 -4.17 3.71
N GLY A 39 -10.02 -5.19 4.46
CA GLY A 39 -9.49 -6.44 3.90
C GLY A 39 -8.08 -6.34 3.32
N ILE A 40 -7.46 -5.15 3.34
CA ILE A 40 -6.05 -4.99 2.95
C ILE A 40 -5.18 -5.81 3.90
N THR A 41 -4.39 -6.70 3.31
CA THR A 41 -3.39 -7.50 4.02
C THR A 41 -1.99 -7.01 3.66
N VAL A 42 -1.07 -7.10 4.60
CA VAL A 42 0.35 -6.75 4.44
C VAL A 42 1.24 -7.91 4.85
N PHE A 43 2.51 -7.91 4.46
CA PHE A 43 3.44 -8.91 4.99
C PHE A 43 3.69 -8.69 6.49
N GLU A 44 4.04 -9.77 7.19
CA GLU A 44 4.30 -9.71 8.63
C GLU A 44 5.41 -8.73 9.00
N VAL A 45 6.44 -8.58 8.15
CA VAL A 45 7.49 -7.57 8.34
C VAL A 45 6.95 -6.14 8.36
N GLU A 46 5.95 -5.82 7.53
CA GLU A 46 5.30 -4.51 7.53
C GLU A 46 4.37 -4.37 8.75
N ALA A 47 3.63 -5.43 9.10
CA ALA A 47 2.80 -5.46 10.30
C ALA A 47 3.61 -5.24 11.59
N ALA A 48 4.76 -5.91 11.71
CA ALA A 48 5.67 -5.77 12.84
C ALA A 48 6.20 -4.34 12.97
N ARG A 49 6.54 -3.71 11.85
CA ARG A 49 6.92 -2.29 11.82
C ARG A 49 5.79 -1.39 12.33
N ILE A 50 4.57 -1.56 11.82
CA ILE A 50 3.40 -0.78 12.27
C ILE A 50 3.18 -0.97 13.77
N ARG A 51 3.30 -2.20 14.29
CA ARG A 51 3.21 -2.48 15.73
C ARG A 51 4.28 -1.74 16.54
N ALA A 52 5.52 -1.74 16.06
CA ALA A 52 6.61 -1.06 16.73
C ALA A 52 6.43 0.47 16.78
N GLN A 53 5.90 1.07 15.71
CA GLN A 53 5.74 2.53 15.60
C GLN A 53 4.44 3.05 16.20
N HIS A 54 3.37 2.24 16.17
CA HIS A 54 2.02 2.66 16.54
C HIS A 54 1.40 1.82 17.65
N GLY A 55 2.22 1.17 18.49
CA GLY A 55 1.74 0.28 19.56
C GLY A 55 0.68 0.92 20.47
N ALA A 56 0.83 2.20 20.83
CA ALA A 56 -0.16 2.91 21.64
C ALA A 56 -1.52 3.06 20.94
N LEU A 57 -1.51 3.36 19.63
CA LEU A 57 -2.73 3.42 18.82
C LEU A 57 -3.40 2.06 18.70
N LEU A 58 -2.61 1.00 18.49
CA LEU A 58 -3.15 -0.36 18.34
C LEU A 58 -3.72 -0.93 19.64
N ALA A 59 -3.16 -0.53 20.78
CA ALA A 59 -3.57 -1.02 22.10
C ALA A 59 -4.79 -0.28 22.67
N ALA A 60 -4.93 1.01 22.41
CA ALA A 60 -5.96 1.86 23.02
C ALA A 60 -6.94 2.48 22.02
N GLY A 61 -6.65 2.41 20.72
CA GLY A 61 -7.50 2.95 19.68
C GLY A 61 -8.49 1.92 19.17
N GLU A 62 -9.71 2.36 18.88
CA GLU A 62 -10.67 1.55 18.14
C GLU A 62 -10.33 1.55 16.65
N PRO A 63 -10.47 0.41 15.95
CA PRO A 63 -10.42 0.40 14.50
C PRO A 63 -11.62 1.18 13.93
N HIS A 64 -11.43 1.81 12.77
CA HIS A 64 -12.57 2.36 12.03
C HIS A 64 -13.60 1.25 11.75
N PRO A 65 -14.92 1.55 11.73
CA PRO A 65 -15.95 0.60 11.35
C PRO A 65 -15.63 -0.19 10.07
N GLU A 66 -16.11 -1.42 10.01
CA GLU A 66 -15.98 -2.29 8.84
C GLU A 66 -16.52 -1.65 7.56
N GLY A 67 -15.96 -2.07 6.43
CA GLY A 67 -16.21 -1.45 5.12
C GLY A 67 -15.24 -0.33 4.76
N ALA A 68 -14.35 0.06 5.67
CA ALA A 68 -13.22 0.94 5.38
C ALA A 68 -11.97 0.49 6.15
N CYS A 69 -10.81 1.05 5.79
CA CYS A 69 -9.54 0.72 6.43
C CYS A 69 -9.58 1.04 7.93
N ALA A 70 -9.22 0.07 8.76
CA ALA A 70 -9.21 0.19 10.22
C ALA A 70 -8.39 1.38 10.74
N PHE A 71 -7.41 1.88 9.98
CA PHE A 71 -6.56 3.00 10.39
C PHE A 71 -7.12 4.39 10.09
N LEU A 72 -8.30 4.53 9.49
CA LEU A 72 -8.94 5.84 9.33
C LEU A 72 -9.37 6.42 10.70
N ASP A 73 -9.29 7.73 10.84
CA ASP A 73 -9.96 8.48 11.92
C ASP A 73 -11.35 8.96 11.49
N GLY A 74 -12.04 9.67 12.38
CA GLY A 74 -13.39 10.19 12.12
C GLY A 74 -13.46 11.25 11.01
N GLU A 75 -12.33 11.83 10.62
CA GLU A 75 -12.20 12.79 9.52
C GLU A 75 -11.73 12.12 8.22
N ARG A 76 -11.69 10.78 8.18
CA ARG A 76 -11.21 9.96 7.06
C ARG A 76 -9.73 10.18 6.76
N ALA A 77 -8.93 10.67 7.71
CA ALA A 77 -7.48 10.71 7.59
C ALA A 77 -6.84 9.43 8.14
N CYS A 78 -5.77 8.97 7.49
CA CYS A 78 -5.04 7.79 7.94
C CYS A 78 -4.20 8.12 9.18
N ARG A 79 -4.45 7.42 10.29
CA ARG A 79 -3.72 7.58 11.57
C ARG A 79 -2.25 7.15 11.49
N ILE A 80 -1.87 6.38 10.47
CA ILE A 80 -0.50 5.91 10.22
C ILE A 80 0.05 6.44 8.88
N TYR A 81 -0.40 7.60 8.41
CA TYR A 81 -0.11 8.08 7.04
C TYR A 81 1.39 8.10 6.66
N ALA A 82 2.27 8.45 7.60
CA ALA A 82 3.73 8.48 7.39
C ALA A 82 4.36 7.07 7.31
N ASP A 83 3.74 6.11 8.00
CA ASP A 83 4.22 4.73 8.15
C ASP A 83 3.33 3.72 7.40
N ARG A 84 2.63 4.21 6.37
CA ARG A 84 1.79 3.39 5.49
C ARG A 84 2.61 2.21 4.91
N PRO A 85 2.00 1.03 4.76
CA PRO A 85 2.65 -0.09 4.09
C PRO A 85 2.83 0.17 2.59
N TYR A 86 3.64 -0.66 1.93
CA TYR A 86 3.99 -0.53 0.51
C TYR A 86 2.76 -0.32 -0.38
N VAL A 87 1.74 -1.18 -0.24
CA VAL A 87 0.50 -1.09 -1.03
C VAL A 87 -0.11 0.31 -0.91
N CYS A 88 -0.23 0.85 0.30
CA CYS A 88 -0.84 2.15 0.55
C CYS A 88 0.01 3.34 0.08
N ARG A 89 1.33 3.17 -0.11
CA ARG A 89 2.24 4.22 -0.63
C ARG A 89 2.09 4.42 -2.13
N THR A 90 1.74 3.36 -2.85
CA THR A 90 1.65 3.36 -4.31
C THR A 90 0.21 3.45 -4.82
N GLN A 91 -0.78 3.12 -3.97
CA GLN A 91 -2.18 3.30 -4.34
C GLN A 91 -2.50 4.72 -4.78
N GLY A 92 -3.19 4.82 -5.92
CA GLY A 92 -3.55 6.08 -6.57
C GLY A 92 -2.60 6.49 -7.69
N LEU A 93 -1.37 5.98 -7.74
CA LEU A 93 -0.49 6.17 -8.90
C LEU A 93 -1.00 5.35 -10.10
N PRO A 94 -0.59 5.67 -11.33
CA PRO A 94 -0.74 4.76 -12.47
C PRO A 94 0.04 3.48 -12.20
N LEU A 95 -0.65 2.39 -11.90
CA LEU A 95 -0.04 1.11 -11.61
C LEU A 95 0.20 0.32 -12.90
N ARG A 96 1.24 -0.49 -12.88
CA ARG A 96 1.62 -1.39 -13.98
C ARG A 96 2.12 -2.71 -13.40
N TRP A 97 1.68 -3.82 -13.98
CA TRP A 97 2.25 -5.14 -13.69
C TRP A 97 2.24 -6.01 -14.95
N LEU A 98 3.06 -7.05 -14.91
CA LEU A 98 3.14 -8.06 -15.96
C LEU A 98 2.62 -9.36 -15.38
N ASP A 99 1.77 -10.05 -16.13
CA ASP A 99 1.26 -11.37 -15.78
C ASP A 99 1.44 -12.33 -16.97
N GLU A 100 1.31 -13.63 -16.72
CA GLU A 100 1.34 -14.65 -17.76
C GLU A 100 -0.07 -15.17 -18.05
N LEU A 101 -0.57 -14.91 -19.26
CA LEU A 101 -1.84 -15.43 -19.75
C LEU A 101 -1.57 -16.31 -20.97
N GLU A 102 -1.97 -17.58 -20.88
CA GLU A 102 -1.80 -18.57 -21.97
C GLU A 102 -0.35 -18.67 -22.50
N GLY A 103 0.64 -18.53 -21.61
CA GLY A 103 2.06 -18.58 -21.95
C GLY A 103 2.60 -17.31 -22.61
N GLN A 104 1.82 -16.22 -22.64
CA GLN A 104 2.22 -14.91 -23.12
C GLN A 104 2.31 -13.92 -21.95
N THR A 105 3.36 -13.10 -21.94
CA THR A 105 3.46 -11.99 -20.98
C THR A 105 2.50 -10.87 -21.41
N VAL A 106 1.53 -10.57 -20.56
CA VAL A 106 0.54 -9.51 -20.74
C VAL A 106 0.82 -8.39 -19.76
N GLU A 107 0.79 -7.15 -20.24
CA GLU A 107 0.89 -5.97 -19.41
C GLU A 107 -0.49 -5.48 -18.99
N TYR A 108 -0.67 -5.30 -17.69
CA TYR A 108 -1.85 -4.69 -17.10
C TYR A 108 -1.51 -3.34 -16.50
N ARG A 109 -2.48 -2.44 -16.56
CA ARG A 109 -2.40 -1.12 -15.95
C ARG A 109 -3.71 -0.79 -15.28
N ASP A 110 -3.62 -0.07 -14.19
CA ASP A 110 -4.78 0.43 -13.47
C ASP A 110 -4.46 1.76 -12.81
N VAL A 111 -5.49 2.54 -12.51
CA VAL A 111 -5.38 3.81 -11.80
C VAL A 111 -6.64 4.00 -10.98
N CYS A 112 -6.51 4.69 -9.85
CA CYS A 112 -7.68 5.05 -9.04
C CYS A 112 -8.75 5.76 -9.90
N PRO A 113 -10.05 5.45 -9.74
CA PRO A 113 -11.12 6.12 -10.49
C PRO A 113 -11.11 7.65 -10.35
N LEU A 114 -10.65 8.17 -9.21
CA LEU A 114 -10.48 9.62 -9.01
C LEU A 114 -9.35 10.24 -9.84
N ASN A 115 -8.48 9.41 -10.42
CA ASN A 115 -7.30 9.77 -11.17
C ASN A 115 -7.40 9.32 -12.64
N GLU A 116 -8.60 9.03 -13.15
CA GLU A 116 -8.83 8.68 -14.57
C GLU A 116 -8.27 9.74 -15.54
N ALA A 117 -8.21 11.01 -15.10
CA ALA A 117 -7.62 12.12 -15.84
C ALA A 117 -6.12 11.94 -16.15
N VAL A 118 -5.43 11.00 -15.51
CA VAL A 118 -4.04 10.66 -15.85
C VAL A 118 -3.97 9.99 -17.23
N GLY A 119 -5.00 9.25 -17.65
CA GLY A 119 -5.09 8.60 -18.95
C GLY A 119 -4.02 7.52 -19.15
N LEU A 120 -4.35 6.26 -18.86
CA LEU A 120 -3.38 5.15 -18.93
C LEU A 120 -2.92 4.78 -20.34
N GLU A 121 -3.78 5.04 -21.33
CA GLU A 121 -3.53 4.72 -22.72
C GLU A 121 -2.38 5.57 -23.28
N GLY A 122 -1.39 4.92 -23.89
CA GLY A 122 -0.23 5.61 -24.48
C GLY A 122 0.83 6.08 -23.47
N LEU A 123 0.63 5.94 -22.15
CA LEU A 123 1.68 6.28 -21.18
C LEU A 123 2.92 5.41 -21.40
N PRO A 124 4.13 5.97 -21.35
CA PRO A 124 5.33 5.16 -21.34
C PRO A 124 5.39 4.37 -20.02
N ALA A 125 5.96 3.16 -20.04
CA ALA A 125 6.05 2.32 -18.84
C ALA A 125 6.76 3.01 -17.67
N THR A 126 7.67 3.95 -17.95
CA THR A 126 8.37 4.78 -16.96
C THR A 126 7.48 5.81 -16.25
N ALA A 127 6.30 6.11 -16.82
CA ALA A 127 5.27 6.93 -16.19
C ALA A 127 4.30 6.13 -15.32
N CYS A 128 4.50 4.81 -15.19
CA CYS A 128 3.70 3.94 -14.34
C CYS A 128 4.57 3.31 -13.24
N TRP A 129 3.98 3.12 -12.06
CA TRP A 129 4.57 2.37 -10.98
C TRP A 129 4.52 0.87 -11.29
N SER A 130 5.67 0.25 -11.51
CA SER A 130 5.75 -1.20 -11.76
C SER A 130 5.77 -1.98 -10.45
N LEU A 131 4.72 -2.77 -10.18
CA LEU A 131 4.50 -3.46 -8.90
C LEU A 131 5.53 -4.58 -8.64
N GLY A 132 5.71 -5.48 -9.62
CA GLY A 132 6.47 -6.72 -9.47
C GLY A 132 7.88 -6.58 -8.88
N PRO A 133 8.73 -5.64 -9.34
CA PRO A 133 10.08 -5.47 -8.78
C PRO A 133 10.10 -5.18 -7.28
N VAL A 134 9.16 -4.36 -6.78
CA VAL A 134 9.12 -3.99 -5.36
C VAL A 134 8.45 -5.07 -4.53
N GLU A 135 7.42 -5.73 -5.07
CA GLU A 135 6.81 -6.90 -4.44
C GLU A 135 7.82 -8.04 -4.25
N ALA A 136 8.67 -8.30 -5.25
CA ALA A 136 9.73 -9.30 -5.15
C ALA A 136 10.74 -8.97 -4.05
N ARG A 137 11.13 -7.70 -3.93
CA ARG A 137 12.02 -7.21 -2.85
C ARG A 137 11.36 -7.39 -1.49
N LEU A 138 10.09 -7.02 -1.35
CA LEU A 138 9.35 -7.14 -0.09
C LEU A 138 9.15 -8.61 0.31
N GLN A 139 8.85 -9.50 -0.64
CA GLN A 139 8.79 -10.94 -0.42
C GLN A 139 10.14 -11.51 0.06
N ALA A 140 11.26 -11.03 -0.50
CA ALA A 140 12.59 -11.44 -0.05
C ALA A 140 12.87 -11.00 1.39
N LEU A 141 12.46 -9.78 1.78
CA LEU A 141 12.55 -9.31 3.16
C LEU A 141 11.72 -10.17 4.11
N GLN A 142 10.47 -10.47 3.73
CA GLN A 142 9.59 -11.34 4.51
C GLN A 142 10.21 -12.74 4.70
N ARG A 143 10.66 -13.37 3.62
CA ARG A 143 11.33 -14.69 3.70
C ARG A 143 12.58 -14.67 4.56
N GLY A 144 13.36 -13.59 4.51
CA GLY A 144 14.53 -13.42 5.36
C GLY A 144 14.21 -13.27 6.85
N ALA A 145 13.01 -12.80 7.19
CA ALA A 145 12.58 -12.58 8.56
C ALA A 145 11.89 -13.80 9.20
N SER A 146 10.97 -14.47 8.51
CA SER A 146 10.18 -15.58 9.06
C SER A 146 10.35 -16.93 8.33
N GLY A 147 10.90 -16.94 7.12
CA GLY A 147 10.96 -18.12 6.25
C GLY A 147 9.66 -18.45 5.50
N ASP A 148 8.55 -17.77 5.78
CA ASP A 148 7.27 -17.93 5.10
C ASP A 148 6.84 -16.64 4.37
N LEU A 149 5.70 -16.66 3.69
CA LEU A 149 5.08 -15.48 3.05
C LEU A 149 3.78 -15.10 3.75
N ARG A 150 3.77 -15.13 5.08
CA ARG A 150 2.58 -14.83 5.87
C ARG A 150 2.11 -13.40 5.64
N ARG A 151 0.80 -13.26 5.46
CA ARG A 151 0.10 -11.98 5.37
C ARG A 151 -0.78 -11.75 6.59
N VAL A 152 -0.88 -10.49 7.02
CA VAL A 152 -1.66 -10.06 8.18
C VAL A 152 -2.66 -8.99 7.71
N PRO A 153 -3.97 -9.16 7.97
CA PRO A 153 -4.95 -8.09 7.73
C PRO A 153 -4.62 -6.86 8.58
N LEU A 154 -4.70 -5.66 7.99
CA LEU A 154 -4.44 -4.41 8.72
C LEU A 154 -5.38 -4.23 9.93
N ARG A 155 -6.65 -4.64 9.80
CA ARG A 155 -7.62 -4.63 10.90
C ARG A 155 -7.18 -5.50 12.08
N ALA A 156 -6.57 -6.65 11.81
CA ALA A 156 -6.08 -7.59 12.83
C ALA A 156 -4.89 -7.05 13.65
N LEU A 157 -4.42 -5.82 13.38
CA LEU A 157 -3.39 -5.18 14.19
C LEU A 157 -3.94 -4.52 15.46
N PHE A 158 -5.24 -4.20 15.51
CA PHE A 158 -5.88 -3.60 16.69
C PHE A 158 -6.24 -4.66 17.72
N ALA A 159 -6.02 -4.36 19.00
CA ALA A 159 -6.46 -5.21 20.10
C ALA A 159 -8.00 -5.29 20.10
N GLY A 160 -8.57 -6.49 19.94
CA GLY A 160 -10.03 -6.69 19.86
C GLY A 160 -10.58 -7.03 18.47
N ALA A 161 -9.73 -7.13 17.43
CA ALA A 161 -10.14 -7.61 16.11
C ALA A 161 -10.33 -9.15 16.04
N ASP A 162 -10.04 -9.87 17.12
CA ASP A 162 -10.41 -11.28 17.28
C ASP A 162 -11.91 -11.36 17.63
N GLY A 163 -12.76 -11.32 16.60
CA GLY A 163 -14.20 -11.36 16.79
C GLY A 163 -14.99 -11.49 15.50
N SER A 164 -14.93 -12.68 14.88
CA SER A 164 -16.07 -13.36 14.24
C SER A 164 -15.64 -14.78 13.85
N GLU A 165 -16.10 -15.77 14.64
CA GLU A 165 -16.30 -17.15 14.19
C GLU A 165 -17.34 -17.22 13.06
#